data_AF-A0A1B1CHP5-F1
#
_entry.id   AF-A0A1B1CHP5-F1
#
_cell.length_a   1.000
_cell.length_b   1.000
_cell.length_c   1.000
_cell.angle_alpha   90.00
_cell.angle_beta   90.00
_cell.angle_gamma   90.00
#
_symmetry.space_group_name_H-M   'P 1'
#
loop_
_entity.id
_entity.type
_entity.pdbx_description
1 polymer ?
#
loop_
_entity_poly.entity_id
_entity_poly.type
_entity_poly.pdbx_seq_one_letter_code
_entity_poly.pdbx_strand_id
1 'polypeptide(L)'
;MQGTANSDRPWIAFIDLLGTKDSAKIKKNEYPDKIRTFSRTLQEQAQHIKANTKVRYFSDSVYIECDDAIELLKFATRLRWILFSSEIFFKSALCEGRLEEVSNSREETASDSHVIDISGASFGPAAVAVYYSQENFKGIGFSVDRASITEKIEPFICRSSFPVGPEKGKWVQYFDIKYLEVEIGGVVDSDSAIDDSEVNLAFMDCLLEAALRANAKRKNLSRYYLSSLITAIQSSDFSKIELHNKKWQNYPVTFYHMMMNARNTKNYMSLSGSEAIYLTIANRIFSSETERGLPRYNDPHEDAICNEIVRMLNNLKILRQPIEELPNSILDHDIADNIARRAVSIRMK
;
A
#
# COMPACT_ATOMS: atom_id res chain seq x y z
N MET A 1 -21.45 31.82 -22.30
CA MET A 1 -20.80 30.89 -21.35
C MET A 1 -20.31 29.69 -22.15
N GLN A 2 -19.04 29.73 -22.57
CA GLN A 2 -18.38 28.58 -23.19
C GLN A 2 -18.06 27.60 -22.07
N GLY A 3 -18.69 26.42 -22.08
CA GLY A 3 -18.25 25.32 -21.24
C GLY A 3 -16.86 24.93 -21.69
N THR A 4 -15.84 25.30 -20.91
CA THR A 4 -14.50 24.75 -21.07
C THR A 4 -14.62 23.26 -20.87
N ALA A 5 -14.50 22.50 -21.97
CA ALA A 5 -14.30 21.07 -21.90
C ALA A 5 -13.15 20.83 -20.91
N ASN A 6 -13.47 20.23 -19.77
CA ASN A 6 -12.51 19.87 -18.76
C ASN A 6 -11.71 18.72 -19.37
N SER A 7 -10.74 19.03 -20.23
CA SER A 7 -9.83 18.04 -20.78
C SER A 7 -9.04 17.52 -19.60
N ASP A 8 -9.31 16.26 -19.21
CA ASP A 8 -8.57 15.60 -18.15
C ASP A 8 -7.08 15.78 -18.43
N ARG A 9 -6.38 16.36 -17.45
CA ARG A 9 -4.94 16.56 -17.56
C ARG A 9 -4.29 15.17 -17.57
N PRO A 10 -3.26 14.97 -18.39
CA PRO A 10 -2.53 13.71 -18.42
C PRO A 10 -1.87 13.43 -17.08
N TRP A 11 -1.65 12.16 -16.82
CA TRP A 11 -1.02 11.63 -15.62
C TRP A 11 0.26 10.90 -15.96
N ILE A 12 1.24 11.00 -15.06
CA ILE A 12 2.49 10.26 -15.15
C ILE A 12 2.61 9.31 -13.97
N ALA A 13 3.09 8.10 -14.22
CA ALA A 13 3.62 7.21 -13.21
C ALA A 13 5.09 6.89 -13.48
N PHE A 14 5.88 6.78 -12.41
CA PHE A 14 7.21 6.17 -12.46
C PHE A 14 7.27 5.00 -11.47
N ILE A 15 7.63 3.81 -11.96
CA ILE A 15 7.66 2.56 -11.19
C ILE A 15 9.09 2.00 -11.26
N ASP A 16 9.60 1.51 -10.12
CA ASP A 16 10.92 0.89 -10.00
C ASP A 16 10.83 -0.38 -9.16
N LEU A 17 11.35 -1.49 -9.68
CA LEU A 17 11.34 -2.77 -8.97
C LEU A 17 12.30 -2.77 -7.78
N LEU A 18 11.89 -3.44 -6.71
CA LEU A 18 12.69 -3.60 -5.50
C LEU A 18 13.53 -4.88 -5.54
N GLY A 19 14.72 -4.81 -4.95
CA GLY A 19 15.55 -6.00 -4.71
C GLY A 19 16.18 -6.62 -5.96
N THR A 20 16.21 -5.88 -7.08
CA THR A 20 16.84 -6.32 -8.34
C THR A 20 18.34 -6.56 -8.18
N LYS A 21 19.03 -5.63 -7.50
CA LYS A 21 20.45 -5.75 -7.14
C LYS A 21 20.76 -6.98 -6.28
N ASP A 22 19.85 -7.37 -5.38
CA ASP A 22 20.05 -8.54 -4.53
C ASP A 22 19.72 -9.83 -5.27
N SER A 23 18.69 -9.83 -6.12
CA SER A 23 18.33 -10.96 -6.97
C SER A 23 19.48 -11.32 -7.92
N ALA A 24 20.18 -10.31 -8.46
CA ALA A 24 21.35 -10.51 -9.31
C ALA A 24 22.55 -11.17 -8.59
N LYS A 25 22.62 -11.08 -7.25
CA LYS A 25 23.72 -11.66 -6.46
C LYS A 25 23.49 -13.12 -6.05
N ILE A 26 22.22 -13.52 -5.86
CA ILE A 26 21.89 -14.81 -5.22
C ILE A 26 21.78 -15.93 -6.26
N LYS A 27 21.09 -15.69 -7.38
CA LYS A 27 20.85 -16.69 -8.43
C LYS A 27 20.95 -16.05 -9.80
N LYS A 28 21.80 -16.61 -10.68
CA LYS A 28 22.08 -16.10 -12.03
C LYS A 28 20.82 -15.86 -12.88
N ASN A 29 19.76 -16.66 -12.67
CA ASN A 29 18.53 -16.58 -13.47
C ASN A 29 17.37 -15.84 -12.78
N GLU A 30 17.43 -15.60 -11.46
CA GLU A 30 16.31 -14.99 -10.73
C GLU A 30 16.06 -13.55 -11.18
N TYR A 31 17.13 -12.78 -11.40
CA TYR A 31 17.00 -11.42 -11.93
C TYR A 31 16.40 -11.39 -13.34
N PRO A 32 16.96 -12.07 -14.36
CA PRO A 32 16.36 -12.11 -15.70
C PRO A 32 14.90 -12.56 -15.73
N ASP A 33 14.52 -13.54 -14.90
CA ASP A 33 13.15 -14.06 -14.87
C ASP A 33 12.17 -13.04 -14.25
N LYS A 34 12.59 -12.28 -13.23
CA LYS A 34 11.80 -11.17 -12.68
C LYS A 34 11.62 -10.04 -13.69
N ILE A 35 12.68 -9.65 -14.40
CA ILE A 35 12.60 -8.62 -15.44
C ILE A 35 11.68 -9.06 -16.57
N ARG A 36 11.79 -10.32 -17.04
CA ARG A 36 10.89 -10.86 -18.08
C ARG A 36 9.43 -10.88 -17.61
N THR A 37 9.19 -11.26 -16.35
CA THR A 37 7.84 -11.26 -15.78
C THR A 37 7.30 -9.85 -15.71
N PHE A 38 8.08 -8.89 -15.20
CA PHE A 38 7.71 -7.49 -15.15
C PHE A 38 7.37 -6.91 -16.52
N SER A 39 8.26 -7.07 -17.51
CA SER A 39 8.05 -6.53 -18.86
C SER A 39 6.83 -7.14 -19.54
N ARG A 40 6.62 -8.45 -19.38
CA ARG A 40 5.44 -9.14 -19.93
C ARG A 40 4.16 -8.64 -19.27
N THR A 41 4.12 -8.56 -17.94
CA THR A 41 2.93 -8.07 -17.23
C THR A 41 2.63 -6.61 -17.59
N LEU A 42 3.66 -5.75 -17.72
CA LEU A 42 3.48 -4.38 -18.21
C LEU A 42 2.81 -4.34 -19.58
N GLN A 43 3.31 -5.13 -20.54
CA GLN A 43 2.78 -5.17 -21.91
C GLN A 43 1.35 -5.70 -21.94
N GLU A 44 1.06 -6.81 -21.25
CA GLU A 44 -0.26 -7.40 -21.17
C GLU A 44 -1.27 -6.44 -20.54
N GLN A 45 -0.92 -5.80 -19.42
CA GLN A 45 -1.84 -4.89 -18.75
C GLN A 45 -2.03 -3.57 -19.51
N ALA A 46 -1.01 -3.08 -20.22
CA ALA A 46 -1.11 -1.85 -21.01
C ALA A 46 -2.12 -1.98 -22.17
N GLN A 47 -2.32 -3.19 -22.71
CA GLN A 47 -3.32 -3.45 -23.75
C GLN A 47 -4.77 -3.26 -23.28
N HIS A 48 -5.00 -3.22 -21.97
CA HIS A 48 -6.34 -3.00 -21.40
C HIS A 48 -6.68 -1.53 -21.16
N ILE A 49 -5.72 -0.62 -21.33
CA ILE A 49 -5.94 0.82 -21.16
C ILE A 49 -6.66 1.36 -22.41
N LYS A 50 -7.81 2.01 -22.21
CA LYS A 50 -8.58 2.59 -23.32
C LYS A 50 -8.16 4.00 -23.71
N ALA A 51 -7.42 4.68 -22.83
CA ALA A 51 -6.92 6.03 -23.06
C ALA A 51 -5.58 6.02 -23.81
N ASN A 52 -5.22 7.14 -24.42
CA ASN A 52 -3.89 7.29 -25.01
C ASN A 52 -2.83 7.12 -23.91
N THR A 53 -1.92 6.17 -24.13
CA THR A 53 -0.91 5.81 -23.14
C THR A 53 0.45 5.67 -23.81
N LYS A 54 1.48 6.22 -23.18
CA LYS A 54 2.89 5.97 -23.53
C LYS A 54 3.54 5.22 -22.39
N VAL A 55 4.17 4.09 -22.72
CA VAL A 55 4.95 3.29 -21.76
C VAL A 55 6.41 3.28 -22.23
N ARG A 56 7.34 3.59 -21.33
CA ARG A 56 8.79 3.58 -21.56
C ARG A 56 9.46 2.86 -20.41
N TYR A 57 9.84 1.59 -20.62
CA TYR A 57 10.48 0.79 -19.59
C TYR A 57 11.94 0.51 -19.93
N PHE A 58 12.78 0.53 -18.90
CA PHE A 58 14.22 0.32 -18.97
C PHE A 58 14.60 -0.65 -17.86
N SER A 59 14.76 -1.93 -18.21
CA SER A 59 15.09 -3.01 -17.28
C SER A 59 14.10 -3.12 -16.11
N ASP A 60 14.42 -2.55 -14.95
CA ASP A 60 13.65 -2.60 -13.71
C ASP A 60 12.82 -1.36 -13.42
N SER A 61 12.80 -0.38 -14.33
CA SER A 61 12.02 0.84 -14.16
C SER A 61 11.13 1.14 -15.36
N VAL A 62 10.07 1.93 -15.15
CA VAL A 62 9.15 2.34 -16.22
C VAL A 62 8.52 3.71 -15.95
N TYR A 63 8.47 4.53 -17.00
CA TYR A 63 7.63 5.72 -17.09
C TYR A 63 6.35 5.41 -17.87
N ILE A 64 5.23 5.95 -17.39
CA ILE A 64 3.91 5.79 -18.01
C ILE A 64 3.26 7.17 -18.08
N GLU A 65 2.84 7.61 -19.26
CA GLU A 65 1.94 8.77 -19.46
C GLU A 65 0.57 8.25 -19.87
N CYS A 66 -0.51 8.69 -19.24
CA CYS A 66 -1.88 8.30 -19.58
C CYS A 66 -2.79 9.53 -19.56
N ASP A 67 -3.61 9.71 -20.59
CA ASP A 67 -4.55 10.84 -20.69
C ASP A 67 -5.78 10.69 -19.76
N ASP A 68 -6.01 9.51 -19.16
CA ASP A 68 -7.08 9.28 -18.17
C ASP A 68 -6.53 8.72 -16.85
N ALA A 69 -6.76 9.45 -15.76
CA ALA A 69 -6.30 9.09 -14.42
C ALA A 69 -6.88 7.76 -13.92
N ILE A 70 -8.16 7.51 -14.16
CA ILE A 70 -8.86 6.33 -13.65
C ILE A 70 -8.37 5.07 -14.34
N GLU A 71 -8.13 5.13 -15.66
CA GLU A 71 -7.53 4.03 -16.41
C GLU A 71 -6.09 3.76 -15.94
N LEU A 72 -5.30 4.81 -15.64
CA LEU A 72 -3.96 4.63 -15.05
C LEU A 72 -4.02 3.97 -13.67
N LEU A 73 -4.95 4.39 -12.80
CA LEU A 73 -5.13 3.79 -11.47
C LEU A 73 -5.56 2.32 -11.57
N LYS A 74 -6.50 1.98 -12.46
CA LYS A 74 -6.89 0.58 -12.73
C LYS A 74 -5.71 -0.26 -13.22
N PHE A 75 -4.94 0.28 -14.17
CA PHE A 75 -3.73 -0.38 -14.65
C PHE A 75 -2.74 -0.63 -13.50
N ALA A 76 -2.47 0.40 -12.69
CA ALA A 76 -1.57 0.34 -11.56
C ALA A 76 -2.00 -0.73 -10.54
N THR A 77 -3.29 -0.78 -10.19
CA THR A 77 -3.83 -1.80 -9.29
C THR A 77 -3.65 -3.22 -9.85
N ARG A 78 -3.93 -3.45 -11.14
CA ARG A 78 -3.73 -4.78 -11.76
C ARG A 78 -2.26 -5.17 -11.78
N LEU A 79 -1.38 -4.22 -12.09
CA LEU A 79 0.07 -4.44 -12.08
C LEU A 79 0.55 -4.82 -10.68
N ARG A 80 0.09 -4.11 -9.64
CA ARG A 80 0.37 -4.45 -8.24
C ARG A 80 -0.08 -5.86 -7.90
N TRP A 81 -1.35 -6.18 -8.17
CA TRP A 81 -1.91 -7.50 -7.87
C TRP A 81 -1.06 -8.64 -8.44
N ILE A 82 -0.78 -8.61 -9.75
CA ILE A 82 -0.07 -9.70 -10.45
C ILE A 82 1.37 -9.80 -9.97
N LEU A 83 2.08 -8.68 -9.88
CA LEU A 83 3.49 -8.68 -9.51
C LEU A 83 3.69 -9.04 -8.04
N PHE A 84 2.88 -8.51 -7.12
CA PHE A 84 3.01 -8.80 -5.69
C PHE A 84 2.63 -10.26 -5.39
N SER A 85 1.63 -10.82 -6.08
CA SER A 85 1.34 -12.27 -6.02
C SER A 85 2.51 -13.14 -6.50
N SER A 86 3.38 -12.58 -7.33
CA SER A 86 4.60 -13.25 -7.82
C SER A 86 5.85 -12.86 -7.00
N GLU A 87 5.66 -12.22 -5.84
CA GLU A 87 6.73 -11.68 -4.98
C GLU A 87 7.69 -10.69 -5.68
N ILE A 88 7.19 -9.99 -6.71
CA ILE A 88 7.87 -8.91 -7.42
C ILE A 88 7.29 -7.60 -6.91
N PHE A 89 8.04 -6.93 -6.03
CA PHE A 89 7.61 -5.68 -5.40
C PHE A 89 8.22 -4.48 -6.11
N PHE A 90 7.57 -3.34 -6.00
CA PHE A 90 8.04 -2.08 -6.56
C PHE A 90 7.69 -0.91 -5.65
N LYS A 91 8.40 0.20 -5.85
CA LYS A 91 8.04 1.53 -5.37
C LYS A 91 7.67 2.41 -6.56
N SER A 92 6.58 3.14 -6.45
CA SER A 92 6.05 3.97 -7.52
C SER A 92 5.61 5.34 -7.02
N ALA A 93 5.62 6.33 -7.90
CA ALA A 93 4.94 7.60 -7.68
C ALA A 93 4.06 7.99 -8.87
N LEU A 94 2.99 8.74 -8.60
CA LEU A 94 2.06 9.27 -9.60
C LEU A 94 1.81 10.76 -9.38
N CYS A 95 1.72 11.53 -10.47
CA CYS A 95 1.28 12.92 -10.45
C CYS A 95 0.63 13.33 -11.79
N GLU A 96 -0.09 14.45 -11.79
CA GLU A 96 -0.49 15.12 -13.03
C GLU A 96 0.74 15.63 -13.80
N GLY A 97 0.72 15.49 -15.13
CA GLY A 97 1.77 16.01 -16.01
C GLY A 97 1.91 15.26 -17.33
N ARG A 98 2.84 15.73 -18.17
CA ARG A 98 3.31 15.02 -19.37
C ARG A 98 4.77 14.62 -19.21
N LEU A 99 5.15 13.49 -19.80
CA LEU A 99 6.54 13.06 -19.86
C LEU A 99 7.41 14.04 -20.66
N GLU A 100 6.82 14.70 -21.66
CA GLU A 100 7.54 15.60 -22.58
C GLU A 100 8.80 14.93 -23.14
N GLU A 101 8.64 13.67 -23.58
CA GLU A 101 9.74 12.86 -24.09
C GLU A 101 10.35 13.48 -25.34
N VAL A 102 11.67 13.68 -25.30
CA VAL A 102 12.49 14.00 -26.47
C VAL A 102 13.44 12.84 -26.71
N SER A 103 13.15 12.06 -27.76
CA SER A 103 14.00 10.95 -28.19
C SER A 103 15.21 11.49 -28.93
N ASN A 104 16.40 11.06 -28.50
CA ASN A 104 17.67 11.35 -29.15
C ASN A 104 18.22 10.03 -29.69
N SER A 105 18.00 9.74 -30.97
CA SER A 105 18.69 8.65 -31.67
C SER A 105 19.70 9.22 -32.65
N ARG A 106 20.95 8.78 -32.56
CA ARG A 106 21.98 9.03 -33.57
C ARG A 106 22.61 7.71 -33.96
N GLU A 107 22.40 7.31 -35.21
CA GLU A 107 23.22 6.30 -35.85
C GLU A 107 24.48 7.00 -36.35
N GLU A 108 25.59 6.84 -35.63
CA GLU A 108 26.89 7.32 -36.10
C GLU A 108 27.63 6.15 -36.75
N THR A 109 27.93 6.29 -38.04
CA THR A 109 28.86 5.38 -38.73
C THR A 109 30.26 5.80 -38.32
N ALA A 110 30.87 5.04 -37.40
CA ALA A 110 32.28 5.19 -37.09
C ALA A 110 33.11 4.86 -38.34
N SER A 111 34.22 5.55 -38.51
CA SER A 111 35.06 5.57 -39.72
C SER A 111 35.71 4.23 -40.14
N ASP A 112 35.31 3.10 -39.57
CA ASP A 112 35.76 1.75 -39.93
C ASP A 112 34.63 0.73 -39.71
N SER A 113 33.63 0.66 -40.60
CA SER A 113 32.63 -0.44 -40.71
C SER A 113 31.83 -0.85 -39.46
N HIS A 114 31.96 -0.15 -38.33
CA HIS A 114 31.24 -0.39 -37.09
C HIS A 114 30.05 0.57 -36.98
N VAL A 115 28.84 0.02 -36.96
CA VAL A 115 27.62 0.77 -36.66
C VAL A 115 27.56 0.96 -35.14
N ILE A 116 27.58 2.22 -34.69
CA ILE A 116 27.33 2.55 -33.29
C ILE A 116 25.86 3.02 -33.20
N ASP A 117 25.03 2.20 -32.56
CA ASP A 117 23.65 2.55 -32.22
C ASP A 117 23.61 3.21 -30.84
N ILE A 118 23.44 4.53 -30.82
CA ILE A 118 23.23 5.31 -29.60
C ILE A 118 21.81 5.86 -29.63
N SER A 119 21.00 5.34 -28.72
CA SER A 119 19.65 5.84 -28.45
C SER A 119 19.49 6.23 -26.99
N GLY A 120 18.75 7.31 -26.77
CA GLY A 120 18.40 7.80 -25.44
C GLY A 120 17.13 8.63 -25.47
N ALA A 121 16.59 8.88 -24.30
CA ALA A 121 15.44 9.76 -24.11
C ALA A 121 15.74 10.76 -22.99
N SER A 122 15.23 11.97 -23.15
CA SER A 122 15.16 12.96 -22.08
C SER A 122 13.70 13.29 -21.80
N PHE A 123 13.42 13.67 -20.56
CA PHE A 123 12.05 13.92 -20.09
C PHE A 123 11.93 15.31 -19.48
N GLY A 124 10.72 15.85 -19.51
CA GLY A 124 10.39 17.16 -18.97
C GLY A 124 10.31 17.21 -17.43
N PRO A 125 10.02 18.40 -16.87
CA PRO A 125 10.05 18.63 -15.43
C PRO A 125 9.10 17.74 -14.61
N ALA A 126 7.92 17.40 -15.14
CA ALA A 126 6.98 16.53 -14.44
C ALA A 126 7.50 15.09 -14.28
N ALA A 127 8.22 14.57 -15.29
CA ALA A 127 8.89 13.27 -15.20
C ALA A 127 10.01 13.27 -14.12
N VAL A 128 10.76 14.37 -14.03
CA VAL A 128 11.77 14.54 -12.97
C VAL A 128 11.12 14.62 -11.59
N ALA A 129 9.99 15.31 -11.47
CA ALA A 129 9.25 15.42 -10.21
C ALA A 129 8.72 14.06 -9.73
N VAL A 130 8.11 13.26 -10.63
CA VAL A 130 7.61 11.93 -10.27
C VAL A 130 8.75 10.97 -9.92
N TYR A 131 9.88 11.03 -10.63
CA TYR A 131 11.09 10.28 -10.29
C TYR A 131 11.59 10.64 -8.88
N TYR A 132 11.68 11.94 -8.58
CA TYR A 132 12.14 12.41 -7.27
C TYR A 132 11.17 12.01 -6.14
N SER A 133 9.86 12.09 -6.38
CA SER A 133 8.83 11.63 -5.44
C SER A 133 9.00 10.14 -5.13
N GLN A 134 9.20 9.34 -6.18
CA GLN A 134 9.42 7.90 -6.07
C GLN A 134 10.73 7.56 -5.33
N GLU A 135 11.81 8.31 -5.55
CA GLU A 135 13.08 8.12 -4.84
C GLU A 135 12.97 8.42 -3.34
N ASN A 136 12.13 9.39 -2.97
CA ASN A 136 11.86 9.75 -1.58
C ASN A 136 10.88 8.79 -0.89
N PHE A 137 10.02 8.12 -1.65
CA PHE A 137 9.14 7.09 -1.12
C PHE A 137 9.95 5.88 -0.65
N LYS A 138 9.82 5.54 0.64
CA LYS A 138 10.53 4.40 1.24
C LYS A 138 9.65 3.17 1.45
N GLY A 139 8.38 3.20 1.07
CA GLY A 139 7.50 2.03 1.15
C GLY A 139 7.54 1.15 -0.10
N ILE A 140 6.65 0.16 -0.13
CA ILE A 140 6.24 -0.55 -1.34
C ILE A 140 4.81 -0.10 -1.70
N GLY A 141 4.48 -0.03 -3.00
CA GLY A 141 3.21 0.49 -3.49
C GLY A 141 3.35 1.82 -4.23
N PHE A 142 2.35 2.69 -4.10
CA PHE A 142 2.26 3.93 -4.88
C PHE A 142 2.24 5.17 -3.98
N SER A 143 3.01 6.19 -4.33
CA SER A 143 2.89 7.53 -3.75
C SER A 143 2.20 8.47 -4.72
N VAL A 144 0.96 8.83 -4.43
CA VAL A 144 0.18 9.78 -5.23
C VAL A 144 0.41 11.19 -4.71
N ASP A 145 0.79 12.10 -5.61
CA ASP A 145 0.93 13.51 -5.26
C ASP A 145 -0.40 14.11 -4.79
N ARG A 146 -0.38 14.73 -3.60
CA ARG A 146 -1.57 15.31 -2.97
C ARG A 146 -2.20 16.38 -3.84
N ALA A 147 -1.40 17.19 -4.52
CA ALA A 147 -1.92 18.28 -5.37
C ALA A 147 -2.66 17.73 -6.61
N SER A 148 -2.43 16.47 -6.96
CA SER A 148 -3.07 15.78 -8.07
C SER A 148 -4.38 15.07 -7.66
N ILE A 149 -4.73 15.00 -6.36
CA ILE A 149 -5.95 14.33 -5.90
C ILE A 149 -7.18 15.20 -6.16
N THR A 150 -8.03 14.76 -7.08
CA THR A 150 -9.32 15.37 -7.42
C THR A 150 -10.50 14.54 -6.90
N GLU A 151 -11.69 15.13 -6.85
CA GLU A 151 -12.94 14.42 -6.49
C GLU A 151 -13.17 13.16 -7.34
N LYS A 152 -12.75 13.16 -8.62
CA LYS A 152 -12.87 12.01 -9.52
C LYS A 152 -12.05 10.82 -9.05
N ILE A 153 -10.84 11.05 -8.53
CA ILE A 153 -9.92 9.97 -8.17
C ILE A 153 -9.89 9.66 -6.67
N GLU A 154 -10.33 10.58 -5.82
CA GLU A 154 -10.37 10.42 -4.35
C GLU A 154 -10.95 9.06 -3.89
N PRO A 155 -12.04 8.52 -4.50
CA PRO A 155 -12.57 7.22 -4.11
C PRO A 155 -11.56 6.06 -4.22
N PHE A 156 -10.56 6.18 -5.09
CA PHE A 156 -9.53 5.17 -5.35
C PHE A 156 -8.27 5.35 -4.50
N ILE A 157 -8.19 6.43 -3.71
CA ILE A 157 -7.00 6.80 -2.95
C ILE A 157 -7.27 6.68 -1.45
N CYS A 158 -6.29 6.18 -0.69
CA CYS A 158 -6.35 6.19 0.77
C CYS A 158 -5.07 6.81 1.36
N ARG A 159 -5.17 7.24 2.62
CA ARG A 159 -3.99 7.65 3.39
C ARG A 159 -3.27 6.39 3.87
N SER A 160 -1.95 6.38 3.71
CA SER A 160 -1.09 5.34 4.24
C SER A 160 0.12 5.96 4.94
N SER A 161 1.00 5.14 5.47
CA SER A 161 2.19 5.61 6.20
C SER A 161 3.35 4.63 6.07
N PHE A 162 4.57 5.16 6.09
CA PHE A 162 5.79 4.36 6.18
C PHE A 162 6.75 4.92 7.23
N PRO A 163 7.57 4.07 7.87
CA PRO A 163 8.48 4.51 8.92
C PRO A 163 9.75 5.16 8.35
N VAL A 164 10.19 6.26 8.97
CA VAL A 164 11.41 7.00 8.58
C VAL A 164 12.58 6.50 9.43
N GLY A 165 13.21 5.43 8.96
CA GLY A 165 14.41 4.89 9.60
C GLY A 165 14.13 3.86 10.70
N PRO A 166 15.13 3.55 11.54
CA PRO A 166 15.01 2.55 12.61
C PRO A 166 14.42 3.10 13.91
N GLU A 167 14.32 4.42 14.03
CA GLU A 167 13.80 5.08 15.23
C GLU A 167 12.30 4.80 15.37
N LYS A 168 11.89 4.38 16.57
CA LYS A 168 10.47 4.20 16.89
C LYS A 168 9.74 5.55 16.82
N GLY A 169 8.50 5.53 16.33
CA GLY A 169 7.61 6.70 16.38
C GLY A 169 7.67 7.64 15.17
N LYS A 170 8.70 7.59 14.31
CA LYS A 170 8.78 8.47 13.13
C LYS A 170 8.16 7.82 11.90
N TRP A 171 7.03 8.37 11.47
CA TRP A 171 6.27 7.91 10.31
C TRP A 171 5.95 9.09 9.39
N VAL A 172 5.96 8.82 8.08
CA VAL A 172 5.55 9.78 7.05
C VAL A 172 4.23 9.31 6.46
N GLN A 173 3.24 10.19 6.50
CA GLN A 173 1.97 9.98 5.80
C GLN A 173 2.14 10.27 4.32
N TYR A 174 1.43 9.50 3.51
CA TYR A 174 1.35 9.70 2.07
C TYR A 174 0.00 9.20 1.56
N PHE A 175 -0.28 9.40 0.28
CA PHE A 175 -1.47 8.88 -0.38
C PHE A 175 -1.11 7.72 -1.29
N ASP A 176 -1.86 6.62 -1.17
CA ASP A 176 -1.65 5.38 -1.93
C ASP A 176 -2.92 5.02 -2.70
N ILE A 177 -2.78 4.14 -3.69
CA ILE A 177 -3.92 3.57 -4.39
C ILE A 177 -4.53 2.48 -3.51
N LYS A 178 -5.84 2.56 -3.26
CA LYS A 178 -6.57 1.55 -2.49
C LYS A 178 -6.39 0.16 -3.09
N TYR A 179 -6.36 -0.84 -2.23
CA TYR A 179 -6.59 -2.21 -2.63
C TYR A 179 -8.05 -2.41 -3.01
N LEU A 180 -8.28 -3.19 -4.07
CA LEU A 180 -9.60 -3.65 -4.43
C LEU A 180 -10.00 -4.86 -3.59
N GLU A 181 -11.31 -5.08 -3.46
CA GLU A 181 -11.86 -6.25 -2.77
C GLU A 181 -11.35 -7.57 -3.37
N VAL A 182 -11.15 -7.63 -4.70
CA VAL A 182 -10.56 -8.80 -5.35
C VAL A 182 -9.11 -9.07 -4.92
N GLU A 183 -8.38 -8.06 -4.44
CA GLU A 183 -7.00 -8.23 -3.97
C GLU A 183 -6.96 -8.70 -2.50
N ILE A 184 -7.68 -8.01 -1.62
CA ILE A 184 -7.54 -8.17 -0.16
C ILE A 184 -8.76 -8.79 0.53
N GLY A 185 -9.78 -9.16 -0.23
CA GLY A 185 -11.04 -9.71 0.26
C GLY A 185 -12.03 -8.65 0.71
N GLY A 186 -13.29 -9.07 0.81
CA GLY A 186 -14.39 -8.27 1.33
C GLY A 186 -14.64 -8.47 2.82
N VAL A 187 -15.85 -8.10 3.22
CA VAL A 187 -16.39 -8.41 4.54
C VAL A 187 -16.87 -9.86 4.55
N VAL A 188 -16.43 -10.64 5.54
CA VAL A 188 -16.92 -12.00 5.80
C VAL A 188 -17.85 -11.99 7.00
N ASP A 189 -18.94 -12.75 6.92
CA ASP A 189 -19.98 -12.77 7.96
C ASP A 189 -19.57 -13.57 9.21
N SER A 190 -18.65 -14.53 9.04
CA SER A 190 -18.30 -15.53 10.05
C SER A 190 -16.96 -16.22 9.74
N ASP A 191 -16.38 -16.86 10.76
CA ASP A 191 -15.15 -17.66 10.62
C ASP A 191 -15.29 -18.82 9.61
N SER A 192 -16.50 -19.34 9.39
CA SER A 192 -16.73 -20.41 8.39
C SER A 192 -16.68 -19.92 6.94
N ALA A 193 -16.96 -18.64 6.70
CA ALA A 193 -16.92 -18.04 5.36
C ALA A 193 -15.49 -17.61 4.96
N ILE A 194 -14.51 -17.70 5.87
CA ILE A 194 -13.14 -17.29 5.58
C ILE A 194 -12.46 -18.18 4.55
N ASP A 195 -12.89 -19.45 4.46
CA ASP A 195 -12.35 -20.43 3.52
C ASP A 195 -12.64 -20.02 2.06
N ASP A 196 -13.72 -19.27 1.82
CA ASP A 196 -14.05 -18.72 0.50
C ASP A 196 -13.09 -17.59 0.07
N SER A 197 -12.25 -17.10 0.99
CA SER A 197 -11.28 -16.02 0.77
C SER A 197 -9.84 -16.51 0.57
N GLU A 198 -9.64 -17.78 0.20
CA GLU A 198 -8.32 -18.42 0.06
C GLU A 198 -7.35 -17.60 -0.83
N VAL A 199 -7.82 -17.09 -1.97
CA VAL A 199 -7.00 -16.29 -2.89
C VAL A 199 -6.52 -14.97 -2.25
N ASN A 200 -7.38 -14.33 -1.46
CA ASN A 200 -7.05 -13.08 -0.77
C ASN A 200 -6.10 -13.33 0.40
N LEU A 201 -6.30 -14.42 1.14
CA LEU A 201 -5.38 -14.84 2.20
C LEU A 201 -4.00 -15.17 1.62
N ALA A 202 -3.94 -15.88 0.49
CA ALA A 202 -2.68 -16.20 -0.20
C ALA A 202 -1.93 -14.93 -0.62
N PHE A 203 -2.63 -13.91 -1.14
CA PHE A 203 -2.02 -12.62 -1.45
C PHE A 203 -1.43 -11.93 -0.22
N MET A 204 -2.18 -11.90 0.88
CA MET A 204 -1.71 -11.31 2.14
C MET A 204 -0.54 -12.11 2.73
N ASP A 205 -0.53 -13.43 2.58
CA ASP A 205 0.60 -14.29 2.95
C ASP A 205 1.84 -13.98 2.11
N CYS A 206 1.71 -13.75 0.79
CA CYS A 206 2.85 -13.31 -0.04
C CYS A 206 3.52 -12.04 0.50
N LEU A 207 2.71 -11.04 0.91
CA LEU A 207 3.22 -9.80 1.53
C LEU A 207 3.92 -10.06 2.86
N LEU A 208 3.28 -10.84 3.74
CA LEU A 208 3.82 -11.17 5.06
C LEU A 208 5.12 -11.99 4.95
N GLU A 209 5.17 -13.00 4.09
CA GLU A 209 6.35 -13.83 3.88
C GLU A 209 7.52 -13.02 3.32
N ALA A 210 7.26 -12.14 2.35
CA ALA A 210 8.28 -11.24 1.83
C ALA A 210 8.82 -10.31 2.93
N ALA A 211 7.93 -9.76 3.78
CA ALA A 211 8.31 -8.93 4.92
C ALA A 211 9.16 -9.71 5.93
N LEU A 212 8.79 -10.97 6.25
CA LEU A 212 9.54 -11.84 7.16
C LEU A 212 10.92 -12.20 6.60
N ARG A 213 11.02 -12.52 5.31
CA ARG A 213 12.31 -12.79 4.65
C ARG A 213 13.21 -11.55 4.66
N ALA A 214 12.64 -10.37 4.41
CA ALA A 214 13.37 -9.10 4.56
C ALA A 214 13.82 -8.87 6.01
N ASN A 215 12.94 -9.15 6.99
CA ASN A 215 13.23 -9.05 8.42
C ASN A 215 14.41 -9.93 8.84
N ALA A 216 14.43 -11.18 8.35
CA ALA A 216 15.47 -12.16 8.63
C ALA A 216 16.83 -11.74 8.05
N LYS A 217 16.86 -11.12 6.87
CA LYS A 217 18.08 -10.56 6.28
C LYS A 217 18.59 -9.35 7.08
N ARG A 218 17.69 -8.42 7.39
CA ARG A 218 17.97 -7.22 8.20
C ARG A 218 16.66 -6.67 8.73
N LYS A 219 16.53 -6.56 10.06
CA LYS A 219 15.31 -6.10 10.75
C LYS A 219 14.71 -4.81 10.18
N ASN A 220 15.57 -3.90 9.71
CA ASN A 220 15.15 -2.62 9.15
C ASN A 220 14.57 -2.69 7.73
N LEU A 221 14.67 -3.82 7.01
CA LEU A 221 14.14 -3.94 5.64
C LEU A 221 12.66 -4.32 5.61
N SER A 222 12.18 -5.06 6.62
CA SER A 222 10.77 -5.45 6.71
C SER A 222 9.82 -4.25 6.80
N ARG A 223 10.31 -3.14 7.36
CA ARG A 223 9.57 -1.89 7.52
C ARG A 223 9.01 -1.32 6.20
N TYR A 224 9.65 -1.64 5.07
CA TYR A 224 9.23 -1.18 3.74
C TYR A 224 7.91 -1.83 3.31
N TYR A 225 7.61 -3.02 3.80
CA TYR A 225 6.37 -3.75 3.52
C TYR A 225 5.19 -3.26 4.35
N LEU A 226 5.46 -2.57 5.48
CA LEU A 226 4.42 -2.07 6.37
C LEU A 226 3.51 -1.06 5.67
N SER A 227 4.05 -0.28 4.72
CA SER A 227 3.25 0.69 3.96
C SER A 227 2.12 0.02 3.19
N SER A 228 2.41 -1.08 2.50
CA SER A 228 1.40 -1.86 1.76
C SER A 228 0.40 -2.56 2.67
N LEU A 229 0.84 -3.08 3.82
CA LEU A 229 -0.06 -3.68 4.81
C LEU A 229 -1.00 -2.63 5.44
N ILE A 230 -0.49 -1.42 5.73
CA ILE A 230 -1.29 -0.28 6.19
C ILE A 230 -2.27 0.14 5.10
N THR A 231 -1.83 0.24 3.84
CA THR A 231 -2.72 0.52 2.70
C THR A 231 -3.82 -0.54 2.58
N ALA A 232 -3.53 -1.83 2.81
CA ALA A 232 -4.53 -2.90 2.81
C ALA A 232 -5.60 -2.68 3.90
N ILE A 233 -5.19 -2.39 5.14
CA ILE A 233 -6.12 -2.06 6.24
C ILE A 233 -6.97 -0.83 5.90
N GLN A 234 -6.34 0.23 5.38
CA GLN A 234 -7.02 1.48 5.02
C GLN A 234 -7.99 1.32 3.86
N SER A 235 -7.80 0.29 3.03
CA SER A 235 -8.69 -0.05 1.91
C SER A 235 -9.85 -0.95 2.33
N SER A 236 -9.77 -1.60 3.49
CA SER A 236 -10.82 -2.49 4.00
C SER A 236 -11.99 -1.73 4.63
N ASP A 237 -13.17 -2.34 4.52
CA ASP A 237 -14.39 -1.87 5.17
C ASP A 237 -14.49 -2.46 6.58
N PHE A 238 -14.44 -1.58 7.59
CA PHE A 238 -14.67 -1.92 9.00
C PHE A 238 -16.03 -1.43 9.50
N SER A 239 -16.82 -0.76 8.65
CA SER A 239 -18.05 -0.05 9.03
C SER A 239 -19.17 -0.94 9.53
N LYS A 240 -19.06 -2.26 9.34
CA LYS A 240 -20.06 -3.27 9.76
C LYS A 240 -19.51 -4.31 10.73
N ILE A 241 -18.29 -4.14 11.24
CA ILE A 241 -17.72 -5.11 12.18
C ILE A 241 -18.57 -5.22 13.45
N GLU A 242 -18.76 -6.46 13.90
CA GLU A 242 -19.61 -6.80 15.03
C GLU A 242 -18.94 -7.84 15.96
N LEU A 243 -19.30 -7.81 17.24
CA LEU A 243 -18.85 -8.78 18.24
C LEU A 243 -20.07 -9.34 19.00
N HIS A 244 -20.47 -10.56 18.66
CA HIS A 244 -21.61 -11.24 19.27
C HIS A 244 -21.14 -12.47 20.05
N ASN A 245 -21.47 -12.55 21.34
CA ASN A 245 -21.07 -13.68 22.20
C ASN A 245 -19.56 -14.00 22.13
N LYS A 246 -18.72 -12.96 22.10
CA LYS A 246 -17.25 -13.05 21.95
C LYS A 246 -16.78 -13.65 20.61
N LYS A 247 -17.64 -13.67 19.60
CA LYS A 247 -17.29 -14.05 18.24
C LYS A 247 -17.40 -12.85 17.32
N TRP A 248 -16.36 -12.62 16.54
CA TRP A 248 -16.36 -11.58 15.53
C TRP A 248 -17.27 -11.98 14.37
N GLN A 249 -17.99 -11.01 13.82
CA GLN A 249 -18.85 -11.15 12.63
C GLN A 249 -18.66 -9.92 11.74
N ASN A 250 -18.98 -10.06 10.46
CA ASN A 250 -18.95 -8.96 9.49
C ASN A 250 -17.61 -8.21 9.48
N TYR A 251 -16.51 -8.93 9.55
CA TYR A 251 -15.16 -8.37 9.58
C TYR A 251 -14.46 -8.51 8.23
N PRO A 252 -13.54 -7.60 7.85
CA PRO A 252 -12.79 -7.74 6.61
C PRO A 252 -11.74 -8.86 6.72
N VAL A 253 -11.41 -9.50 5.60
CA VAL A 253 -10.37 -10.57 5.54
C VAL A 253 -9.03 -10.09 6.10
N THR A 254 -8.67 -8.83 5.89
CA THR A 254 -7.44 -8.23 6.46
C THR A 254 -7.43 -8.23 7.99
N PHE A 255 -8.58 -8.02 8.64
CA PHE A 255 -8.71 -8.12 10.10
C PHE A 255 -8.47 -9.54 10.57
N TYR A 256 -9.09 -10.53 9.92
CA TYR A 256 -8.85 -11.93 10.24
C TYR A 256 -7.37 -12.29 10.12
N HIS A 257 -6.76 -11.96 8.98
CA HIS A 257 -5.38 -12.31 8.66
C HIS A 257 -4.38 -11.71 9.65
N MET A 258 -4.57 -10.46 10.08
CA MET A 258 -3.61 -9.73 10.91
C MET A 258 -3.87 -9.83 12.42
N MET A 259 -5.14 -9.95 12.83
CA MET A 259 -5.56 -9.86 14.24
C MET A 259 -6.09 -11.18 14.81
N MET A 260 -6.92 -11.92 14.06
CA MET A 260 -7.61 -13.12 14.58
C MET A 260 -6.79 -14.39 14.38
N ASN A 261 -6.05 -14.50 13.28
CA ASN A 261 -5.20 -15.66 13.00
C ASN A 261 -3.92 -15.62 13.87
N ALA A 262 -3.90 -16.38 14.96
CA ALA A 262 -2.81 -16.36 15.94
C ALA A 262 -1.41 -16.61 15.36
N ARG A 263 -1.30 -17.47 14.32
CA ARG A 263 -0.03 -17.73 13.63
C ARG A 263 0.46 -16.47 12.92
N ASN A 264 -0.41 -15.85 12.14
CA ASN A 264 -0.08 -14.65 11.37
C ASN A 264 0.14 -13.45 12.29
N THR A 265 -0.68 -13.27 13.32
CA THR A 265 -0.47 -12.25 14.36
C THR A 265 0.93 -12.34 14.97
N LYS A 266 1.40 -13.54 15.33
CA LYS A 266 2.76 -13.74 15.84
C LYS A 266 3.83 -13.33 14.83
N ASN A 267 3.61 -13.66 13.55
CA ASN A 267 4.52 -13.30 12.47
C ASN A 267 4.58 -11.78 12.25
N TYR A 268 3.45 -11.09 12.18
CA TYR A 268 3.37 -9.64 12.07
C TYR A 268 4.08 -8.95 13.25
N MET A 269 3.82 -9.37 14.48
CA MET A 269 4.49 -8.84 15.68
C MET A 269 6.02 -8.98 15.68
N SER A 270 6.58 -9.87 14.84
CA SER A 270 8.03 -10.01 14.70
C SER A 270 8.67 -8.94 13.79
N LEU A 271 7.86 -8.21 13.03
CA LEU A 271 8.31 -7.16 12.11
C LEU A 271 8.61 -5.87 12.89
N SER A 272 9.66 -5.16 12.46
CA SER A 272 10.06 -3.90 13.08
C SER A 272 9.07 -2.79 12.74
N GLY A 273 8.38 -2.24 13.75
CA GLY A 273 7.34 -1.22 13.57
C GLY A 273 5.94 -1.79 13.34
N SER A 274 5.74 -3.08 13.60
CA SER A 274 4.44 -3.76 13.46
C SER A 274 3.34 -3.16 14.33
N GLU A 275 3.66 -2.43 15.40
CA GLU A 275 2.70 -1.72 16.23
C GLU A 275 1.77 -0.82 15.38
N ALA A 276 2.29 -0.24 14.30
CA ALA A 276 1.52 0.57 13.35
C ALA A 276 0.37 -0.18 12.68
N ILE A 277 0.52 -1.46 12.36
CA ILE A 277 -0.52 -2.28 11.72
C ILE A 277 -1.74 -2.31 12.64
N TYR A 278 -1.50 -2.64 13.91
CA TYR A 278 -2.54 -2.82 14.92
C TYR A 278 -3.18 -1.51 15.35
N LEU A 279 -2.39 -0.44 15.45
CA LEU A 279 -2.92 0.89 15.72
C LEU A 279 -3.74 1.41 14.54
N THR A 280 -3.37 1.08 13.30
CA THR A 280 -4.18 1.41 12.12
C THR A 280 -5.52 0.67 12.16
N ILE A 281 -5.53 -0.62 12.49
CA ILE A 281 -6.77 -1.41 12.64
C ILE A 281 -7.66 -0.79 13.72
N ALA A 282 -7.10 -0.48 14.89
CA ALA A 282 -7.83 0.20 15.96
C ALA A 282 -8.38 1.56 15.50
N ASN A 283 -7.58 2.37 14.80
CA ASN A 283 -8.04 3.65 14.26
C ASN A 283 -9.25 3.46 13.33
N ARG A 284 -9.23 2.47 12.43
CA ARG A 284 -10.34 2.19 11.51
C ARG A 284 -11.61 1.77 12.25
N ILE A 285 -11.51 0.88 13.23
CA ILE A 285 -12.66 0.41 14.03
C ILE A 285 -13.29 1.58 14.80
N PHE A 286 -12.48 2.31 15.58
CA PHE A 286 -12.96 3.44 16.39
C PHE A 286 -13.50 4.61 15.53
N SER A 287 -12.91 4.85 14.36
CA SER A 287 -13.40 5.89 13.42
C SER A 287 -14.77 5.51 12.87
N SER A 288 -14.95 4.24 12.47
CA SER A 288 -16.21 3.76 11.90
C SER A 288 -17.38 3.83 12.89
N GLU A 289 -17.12 3.66 14.19
CA GLU A 289 -18.13 3.87 15.24
C GLU A 289 -18.55 5.34 15.36
N THR A 290 -17.60 6.27 15.24
CA THR A 290 -17.90 7.71 15.30
C THR A 290 -18.80 8.14 14.15
N GLU A 291 -18.63 7.55 12.97
CA GLU A 291 -19.45 7.79 11.77
C GLU A 291 -20.89 7.22 11.90
N ARG A 292 -21.11 6.19 12.73
CA ARG A 292 -22.46 5.63 12.99
C ARG A 292 -23.35 6.55 13.83
N GLY A 293 -22.83 7.65 14.38
CA GLY A 293 -23.63 8.69 15.05
C GLY A 293 -24.22 8.29 16.40
N LEU A 294 -23.72 7.22 17.02
CA LEU A 294 -24.26 6.67 18.27
C LEU A 294 -23.65 7.37 19.50
N PRO A 295 -24.43 7.57 20.59
CA PRO A 295 -23.94 8.22 21.79
C PRO A 295 -22.87 7.35 22.46
N ARG A 296 -21.67 7.94 22.60
CA ARG A 296 -20.37 7.37 23.06
C ARG A 296 -20.35 6.51 24.33
N TYR A 297 -21.48 6.24 25.01
CA TYR A 297 -21.49 5.61 26.34
C TYR A 297 -22.70 4.71 26.66
N ASN A 298 -23.65 4.48 25.75
CA ASN A 298 -24.91 3.77 26.09
C ASN A 298 -25.24 2.52 25.26
N ASP A 299 -24.40 2.11 24.30
CA ASP A 299 -24.57 0.83 23.61
C ASP A 299 -23.62 -0.24 24.19
N PRO A 300 -24.15 -1.25 24.92
CA PRO A 300 -23.35 -2.34 25.48
C PRO A 300 -22.56 -3.14 24.42
N HIS A 301 -23.04 -3.19 23.18
CA HIS A 301 -22.40 -3.95 22.09
C HIS A 301 -21.21 -3.19 21.48
N GLU A 302 -21.32 -1.89 21.25
CA GLU A 302 -20.19 -1.08 20.73
C GLU A 302 -19.07 -0.97 21.76
N ASP A 303 -19.43 -0.77 23.03
CA ASP A 303 -18.45 -0.85 24.11
C ASP A 303 -17.75 -2.22 24.15
N ALA A 304 -18.42 -3.30 23.75
CA ALA A 304 -17.80 -4.61 23.69
C ALA A 304 -16.73 -4.69 22.58
N ILE A 305 -16.98 -4.16 21.38
CA ILE A 305 -16.03 -4.14 20.26
C ILE A 305 -14.78 -3.34 20.64
N CYS A 306 -14.95 -2.08 21.02
CA CYS A 306 -13.84 -1.21 21.40
C CYS A 306 -13.03 -1.78 22.58
N ASN A 307 -13.71 -2.29 23.61
CA ASN A 307 -13.03 -2.90 24.75
C ASN A 307 -12.27 -4.16 24.34
N GLU A 308 -12.81 -4.97 23.43
CA GLU A 308 -12.12 -6.17 22.94
C GLU A 308 -10.87 -5.82 22.13
N ILE A 309 -10.94 -4.80 21.26
CA ILE A 309 -9.74 -4.30 20.56
C ILE A 309 -8.69 -3.81 21.56
N VAL A 310 -9.07 -3.07 22.59
CA VAL A 310 -8.13 -2.62 23.63
C VAL A 310 -7.54 -3.80 24.43
N ARG A 311 -8.32 -4.87 24.69
CA ARG A 311 -7.79 -6.12 25.27
C ARG A 311 -6.78 -6.77 24.35
N MET A 312 -7.08 -6.88 23.05
CA MET A 312 -6.17 -7.44 22.05
C MET A 312 -4.86 -6.64 21.99
N LEU A 313 -4.92 -5.30 21.93
CA LEU A 313 -3.73 -4.44 21.93
C LEU A 313 -2.89 -4.57 23.21
N ASN A 314 -3.54 -4.71 24.38
CA ASN A 314 -2.85 -4.97 25.65
C ASN A 314 -2.17 -6.34 25.65
N ASN A 315 -2.84 -7.38 25.17
CA ASN A 315 -2.30 -8.75 25.05
C ASN A 315 -1.09 -8.79 24.11
N LEU A 316 -1.13 -8.02 23.02
CA LEU A 316 -0.02 -7.82 22.09
C LEU A 316 1.08 -6.91 22.64
N LYS A 317 0.90 -6.34 23.83
CA LYS A 317 1.86 -5.45 24.52
C LYS A 317 2.14 -4.14 23.78
N ILE A 318 1.22 -3.70 22.92
CA ILE A 318 1.34 -2.47 22.13
C ILE A 318 1.14 -1.24 23.02
N LEU A 319 0.20 -1.32 23.96
CA LEU A 319 -0.14 -0.25 24.92
C LEU A 319 0.78 -0.20 26.15
N ARG A 320 2.04 -0.64 26.01
CA ARG A 320 3.05 -0.55 27.08
C ARG A 320 3.80 0.77 27.08
N GLN A 321 3.88 1.42 25.93
CA GLN A 321 4.47 2.74 25.81
C GLN A 321 3.39 3.81 26.09
N PRO A 322 3.76 5.00 26.57
CA PRO A 322 2.85 6.14 26.64
C PRO A 322 2.20 6.36 25.27
N ILE A 323 0.88 6.60 25.27
CA ILE A 323 0.13 6.75 24.03
C ILE A 323 0.57 8.01 23.27
N GLU A 324 1.10 8.99 23.98
CA GLU A 324 1.70 10.22 23.48
C GLU A 324 2.98 9.97 22.66
N GLU A 325 3.61 8.79 22.82
CA GLU A 325 4.75 8.35 22.00
C GLU A 325 4.30 7.62 20.72
N LEU A 326 3.00 7.37 20.56
CA LEU A 326 2.46 6.74 19.36
C LEU A 326 2.44 7.75 18.21
N PRO A 327 2.62 7.30 16.95
CA PRO A 327 2.67 8.20 15.82
C PRO A 327 1.28 8.80 15.58
N ASN A 328 1.12 10.12 15.80
CA ASN A 328 -0.10 10.87 15.46
C ASN A 328 -0.48 10.76 13.98
N SER A 329 0.45 10.32 13.13
CA SER A 329 0.20 10.01 11.73
C SER A 329 -0.60 8.72 11.49
N ILE A 330 -0.71 7.85 12.50
CA ILE A 330 -1.36 6.53 12.40
C ILE A 330 -2.65 6.49 13.19
N LEU A 331 -2.66 7.14 14.35
CA LEU A 331 -3.77 7.14 15.29
C LEU A 331 -4.21 8.57 15.55
N ASP A 332 -5.49 8.85 15.30
CA ASP A 332 -6.06 10.18 15.57
C ASP A 332 -6.05 10.44 17.09
N HIS A 333 -5.77 11.68 17.50
CA HIS A 333 -5.58 12.06 18.90
C HIS A 333 -6.78 11.67 19.79
N ASP A 334 -8.00 11.94 19.33
CA ASP A 334 -9.23 11.62 20.09
C ASP A 334 -9.40 10.10 20.28
N ILE A 335 -8.99 9.30 19.29
CA ILE A 335 -9.03 7.84 19.34
C ILE A 335 -7.93 7.33 20.29
N ALA A 336 -6.74 7.93 20.22
CA ALA A 336 -5.64 7.64 21.13
C ALA A 336 -6.05 7.83 22.61
N ASP A 337 -6.69 8.96 22.92
CA ASP A 337 -7.22 9.26 24.26
C ASP A 337 -8.34 8.29 24.69
N ASN A 338 -9.18 7.85 23.75
CA ASN A 338 -10.22 6.86 24.02
C ASN A 338 -9.60 5.49 24.37
N ILE A 339 -8.63 5.03 23.59
CA ILE A 339 -7.88 3.81 23.85
C ILE A 339 -7.17 3.88 25.22
N ALA A 340 -6.54 5.02 25.53
CA ALA A 340 -5.87 5.25 26.82
C ALA A 340 -6.82 5.04 28.01
N ARG A 341 -7.97 5.71 27.98
CA ARG A 341 -8.98 5.64 29.05
C ARG A 341 -9.53 4.23 29.21
N ARG A 342 -9.86 3.55 28.11
CA ARG A 342 -10.34 2.16 28.14
C ARG A 342 -9.28 1.20 28.67
N ALA A 343 -8.01 1.39 28.31
CA ALA A 343 -6.91 0.55 28.77
C ALA A 343 -6.72 0.62 30.30
N VAL A 344 -6.87 1.81 30.90
CA VAL A 344 -6.85 1.98 32.36
C VAL A 344 -8.04 1.25 33.01
N SER A 345 -9.26 1.47 32.50
CA SER A 345 -10.48 0.83 33.02
C SER A 345 -10.42 -0.70 33.00
N ILE A 346 -9.89 -1.28 31.91
CA ILE A 346 -9.75 -2.73 31.74
C ILE A 346 -8.70 -3.32 32.70
N ARG A 347 -7.67 -2.57 33.12
CA ARG A 347 -6.66 -3.05 34.08
C ARG A 347 -7.13 -3.02 35.53
N MET A 348 -8.14 -2.21 35.84
CA MET A 348 -8.69 -2.08 37.20
C MET A 348 -9.77 -3.13 37.52
N LYS A 349 -10.32 -3.78 36.49
CA LYS A 349 -11.24 -4.92 36.59
C LYS A 349 -10.46 -6.22 36.49
#